data_AF-A0A482WU23-F1
#
_entry.id   AF-A0A482WU23-F1
#
_cell.length_a   1.000
_cell.length_b   1.000
_cell.length_c   1.000
_cell.angle_alpha   90.00
_cell.angle_beta   90.00
_cell.angle_gamma   90.00
#
_symmetry.space_group_name_H-M   'P 1'
#
loop_
_entity.id
_entity.type
_entity.pdbx_description
1 polymer ?
#
loop_
_entity_poly.entity_id
_entity_poly.type
_entity_poly.pdbx_seq_one_letter_code
_entity_poly.pdbx_strand_id
1 'polypeptide(L)'
;MERTCKEEKRTTRIKFKKMYWLLGRTSQLSTYNKLLLYKQILKPVWTYGIQLWGCTRPSNVEIIQRFQNKVLRSSVDAPWYVRNSDLHRDLGMATVPDEIQRFAIKTRKDSIIM
;
A
#
# COMPACT_ATOMS: atom_id res chain seq x y z
N MET A 1 -0.11 -13.44 -18.91
CA MET A 1 0.34 -12.86 -17.62
C MET A 1 0.23 -11.33 -17.54
N GLU A 2 0.45 -10.57 -18.62
CA GLU A 2 0.28 -9.10 -18.54
C GLU A 2 -1.18 -8.64 -18.38
N ARG A 3 -2.13 -9.36 -18.99
CA ARG A 3 -3.57 -9.05 -18.89
C ARG A 3 -4.12 -9.21 -17.46
N THR A 4 -3.66 -10.23 -16.76
CA THR A 4 -4.11 -10.54 -15.39
C THR A 4 -3.60 -9.51 -14.38
N CYS A 5 -2.36 -9.04 -14.55
CA CYS A 5 -1.81 -7.92 -13.77
C CYS A 5 -2.60 -6.61 -14.01
N LYS A 6 -3.09 -6.38 -15.22
CA LYS A 6 -3.89 -5.19 -15.57
C LYS A 6 -5.30 -5.25 -14.94
N GLU A 7 -5.91 -6.42 -14.91
CA GLU A 7 -7.24 -6.60 -14.30
C GLU A 7 -7.19 -6.45 -12.78
N GLU A 8 -6.20 -7.01 -12.09
CA GLU A 8 -6.05 -6.85 -10.63
C GLU A 8 -5.70 -5.41 -10.20
N LYS A 9 -4.99 -4.67 -11.05
CA LYS A 9 -4.82 -3.22 -10.88
C LYS A 9 -6.17 -2.51 -10.94
N ARG A 10 -7.06 -2.94 -11.83
CA ARG A 10 -8.42 -2.38 -11.99
C ARG A 10 -9.29 -2.70 -10.78
N THR A 11 -9.29 -3.95 -10.30
CA THR A 11 -10.06 -4.38 -9.12
C THR A 11 -9.63 -3.62 -7.86
N THR A 12 -8.32 -3.48 -7.63
CA THR A 12 -7.76 -2.73 -6.50
C THR A 12 -8.18 -1.26 -6.55
N ARG A 13 -8.11 -0.65 -7.73
CA ARG A 13 -8.51 0.74 -7.95
C ARG A 13 -10.02 0.96 -7.76
N ILE A 14 -10.85 0.01 -8.19
CA ILE A 14 -12.31 0.04 -7.98
C ILE A 14 -12.64 -0.09 -6.49
N LYS A 15 -12.01 -1.04 -5.78
CA LYS A 15 -12.17 -1.19 -4.32
C LYS A 15 -11.77 0.09 -3.59
N PHE A 16 -10.61 0.68 -3.93
CA PHE A 16 -10.19 1.95 -3.36
C PHE A 16 -11.18 3.09 -3.65
N LYS A 17 -11.69 3.18 -4.89
CA LYS A 17 -12.68 4.21 -5.26
C LYS A 17 -13.97 4.07 -4.46
N LYS A 18 -14.43 2.84 -4.18
CA LYS A 18 -15.57 2.58 -3.30
C LYS A 18 -15.31 3.00 -1.85
N MET A 19 -14.07 2.94 -1.38
CA MET A 19 -13.69 3.33 -0.01
C MET A 19 -13.20 4.77 0.09
N TYR A 20 -13.20 5.51 -1.02
CA TYR A 20 -12.71 6.88 -1.08
C TYR A 20 -13.50 7.83 -0.17
N TRP A 21 -14.79 7.57 0.06
CA TRP A 21 -15.60 8.38 0.97
C TRP A 21 -15.13 8.28 2.44
N LEU A 22 -14.52 7.17 2.85
CA LEU A 22 -13.97 6.98 4.21
C LEU A 22 -12.53 7.49 4.34
N LEU A 23 -11.71 7.23 3.32
CA LEU A 23 -10.26 7.51 3.35
C LEU A 23 -9.90 8.87 2.72
N GLY A 24 -10.88 9.54 2.14
CA GLY A 24 -10.73 10.81 1.45
C GLY A 24 -10.47 11.98 2.41
N ARG A 25 -10.11 13.11 1.79
CA ARG A 25 -9.83 14.37 2.50
C ARG A 25 -11.05 14.93 3.21
N THR A 26 -12.24 14.68 2.66
CA THR A 26 -13.51 15.20 3.18
C THR A 26 -14.10 14.34 4.30
N SER A 27 -13.49 13.21 4.68
CA SER A 27 -14.03 12.37 5.74
C SER A 27 -13.69 12.94 7.13
N GLN A 28 -14.69 13.02 8.00
CA GLN A 28 -14.55 13.51 9.38
C GLN A 28 -13.86 12.53 10.34
N LEU A 29 -13.42 11.37 9.84
CA LEU A 29 -12.68 10.41 10.67
C LEU A 29 -11.34 11.01 11.11
N SER A 30 -10.89 10.66 12.31
CA SER A 30 -9.53 10.97 12.75
C SER A 30 -8.50 10.35 11.80
N THR A 31 -7.36 11.03 11.62
CA THR A 31 -6.25 10.54 10.79
C THR A 31 -5.82 9.13 11.19
N TYR A 32 -5.80 8.84 12.50
CA TYR A 32 -5.50 7.53 13.05
C TYR A 32 -6.47 6.44 12.55
N ASN A 33 -7.77 6.69 12.58
CA ASN A 33 -8.77 5.72 12.14
C ASN A 33 -8.67 5.46 10.62
N LYS A 34 -8.40 6.49 9.82
CA LYS A 34 -8.15 6.34 8.38
C LYS A 34 -6.92 5.45 8.12
N LEU A 35 -5.84 5.65 8.88
CA LEU A 35 -4.63 4.83 8.80
C LEU A 35 -4.89 3.39 9.23
N LEU A 36 -5.68 3.17 10.27
CA LEU A 36 -6.05 1.82 10.72
C LEU A 36 -6.83 1.08 9.64
N LEU A 37 -7.82 1.72 9.01
CA LEU A 37 -8.57 1.17 7.89
C LEU A 37 -7.67 0.85 6.69
N TYR A 38 -6.70 1.73 6.38
CA TYR A 38 -5.69 1.45 5.36
C TYR A 38 -4.89 0.17 5.70
N LYS A 39 -4.39 0.05 6.93
CA LYS A 39 -3.61 -1.10 7.38
C LYS A 39 -4.42 -2.40 7.33
N GLN A 40 -5.70 -2.36 7.67
CA GLN A 40 -6.53 -3.56 7.69
C GLN A 40 -7.02 -3.99 6.31
N ILE A 41 -7.30 -3.05 5.40
CA ILE A 41 -8.03 -3.37 4.17
C ILE A 41 -7.14 -3.21 2.94
N LEU A 42 -6.42 -2.09 2.83
CA LEU A 42 -5.59 -1.83 1.66
C LEU A 42 -4.29 -2.63 1.71
N LYS A 43 -3.66 -2.75 2.89
CA LYS A 43 -2.43 -3.53 3.08
C LYS A 43 -2.54 -4.97 2.58
N PRO A 44 -3.52 -5.79 3.02
CA PRO A 44 -3.62 -7.17 2.54
C PRO A 44 -3.93 -7.26 1.04
N VAL A 45 -4.71 -6.32 0.48
CA VAL A 45 -5.07 -6.33 -0.95
C VAL A 45 -3.83 -6.22 -1.83
N TRP A 46 -2.94 -5.25 -1.56
CA TRP A 46 -1.72 -5.13 -2.36
C TRP A 46 -0.65 -6.14 -1.94
N THR A 47 -0.60 -6.58 -0.68
CA THR A 47 0.34 -7.62 -0.22
C THR A 47 0.09 -8.93 -0.95
N TYR A 48 -1.18 -9.35 -1.03
CA TYR A 48 -1.58 -10.52 -1.81
C TYR A 48 -1.29 -10.32 -3.30
N GLY A 49 -1.54 -9.12 -3.82
CA GLY A 49 -1.17 -8.75 -5.20
C GLY A 49 0.33 -8.89 -5.48
N ILE A 50 1.20 -8.63 -4.50
CA ILE A 50 2.65 -8.81 -4.66
C ILE A 50 3.05 -10.28 -4.64
N GLN A 51 2.49 -11.07 -3.71
CA GLN A 51 2.77 -12.51 -3.66
C GLN A 51 2.31 -13.23 -4.93
N LEU A 52 1.18 -12.80 -5.50
CA LEU A 52 0.60 -13.42 -6.69
C LEU A 52 1.21 -12.91 -8.00
N TRP A 53 1.60 -11.63 -8.09
CA TRP A 53 2.03 -10.99 -9.35
C TRP A 53 3.33 -10.16 -9.27
N GLY A 54 3.80 -9.85 -8.06
CA GLY A 54 4.70 -8.71 -7.79
C GLY A 54 6.14 -9.05 -7.43
N CYS A 55 6.55 -10.31 -7.37
CA CYS A 55 7.96 -10.64 -7.16
C CYS A 55 8.84 -10.41 -8.41
N THR A 56 8.27 -10.16 -9.60
CA THR A 56 9.03 -10.31 -10.86
C THR A 56 9.59 -9.02 -11.47
N ARG A 57 9.04 -7.82 -11.18
CA ARG A 57 9.51 -6.56 -11.82
C ARG A 57 9.48 -5.32 -10.92
N PRO A 58 10.55 -4.50 -10.88
CA PRO A 58 10.64 -3.30 -10.05
C PRO A 58 9.59 -2.23 -10.43
N SER A 59 9.18 -2.18 -11.69
CA SER A 59 8.15 -1.24 -12.18
C SER A 59 6.78 -1.48 -11.53
N ASN A 60 6.43 -2.72 -11.20
CA ASN A 60 5.17 -3.01 -10.52
C ASN A 60 5.20 -2.59 -9.05
N VAL A 61 6.35 -2.75 -8.38
CA VAL A 61 6.57 -2.27 -7.00
C VAL A 61 6.42 -0.75 -6.94
N GLU A 62 7.00 -0.04 -7.90
CA GLU A 62 6.90 1.42 -7.97
C GLU A 62 5.45 1.90 -8.18
N ILE A 63 4.66 1.21 -9.00
CA ILE A 63 3.23 1.53 -9.20
C ILE A 63 2.47 1.40 -7.87
N ILE A 64 2.72 0.34 -7.10
CA ILE A 64 2.07 0.13 -5.79
C ILE A 64 2.53 1.20 -4.79
N GLN A 65 3.81 1.57 -4.80
CA GLN A 65 4.34 2.64 -3.96
C GLN A 65 3.69 3.99 -4.29
N ARG A 66 3.57 4.34 -5.57
CA ARG A 66 2.87 5.57 -6.01
C ARG A 66 1.41 5.57 -5.55
N PHE A 67 0.75 4.42 -5.61
CA PHE A 67 -0.60 4.27 -5.09
C PHE A 67 -0.65 4.48 -3.57
N GLN A 68 0.21 3.81 -2.80
CA GLN A 68 0.33 3.99 -1.34
C GLN A 68 0.54 5.47 -0.98
N ASN A 69 1.49 6.15 -1.62
CA ASN A 69 1.79 7.56 -1.37
C ASN A 69 0.56 8.43 -1.59
N LYS A 70 -0.19 8.19 -2.67
CA LYS A 70 -1.41 8.94 -2.98
C LYS A 70 -2.49 8.75 -1.90
N VAL A 71 -2.64 7.53 -1.38
CA VAL A 71 -3.61 7.26 -0.31
C VAL A 71 -3.19 7.95 0.98
N LEU A 72 -1.95 7.75 1.44
CA LEU A 72 -1.45 8.35 2.68
C LEU A 72 -1.59 9.88 2.65
N ARG A 73 -1.22 10.48 1.52
CA ARG A 73 -1.32 11.93 1.33
C ARG A 73 -2.76 12.43 1.37
N SER A 74 -3.70 11.67 0.81
CA SER A 74 -5.13 11.98 0.87
C SER A 74 -5.72 11.77 2.27
N SER A 75 -5.17 10.88 3.09
CA SER A 75 -5.67 10.63 4.44
C SER A 75 -5.27 11.72 5.44
N VAL A 76 -4.07 12.30 5.28
CA VAL A 76 -3.53 13.36 6.13
C VAL A 76 -3.79 14.76 5.56
N ASP A 77 -4.36 14.85 4.35
CA ASP A 77 -4.46 16.10 3.58
C ASP A 77 -3.12 16.83 3.42
N ALA A 78 -2.06 16.08 3.15
CA ALA A 78 -0.71 16.63 3.12
C ALA A 78 -0.46 17.46 1.83
N PRO A 79 0.04 18.71 1.94
CA PRO A 79 0.27 19.58 0.80
C PRO A 79 1.44 19.08 -0.06
N TRP A 80 1.42 19.33 -1.38
CA TRP A 80 2.28 18.72 -2.41
C TRP A 80 3.82 18.84 -2.21
N TYR A 81 4.27 19.82 -1.42
CA TYR A 81 5.70 20.03 -1.12
C TYR A 81 6.24 19.10 -0.03
N VAL A 82 5.39 18.41 0.75
CA VAL A 82 5.83 17.44 1.76
C VAL A 82 6.48 16.24 1.07
N ARG A 83 7.71 15.92 1.50
CA ARG A 83 8.46 14.76 0.98
C ARG A 83 7.78 13.46 1.42
N ASN A 84 7.76 12.47 0.52
CA ASN A 84 7.15 11.18 0.83
C ASN A 84 7.88 10.46 1.98
N SER A 85 9.21 10.61 2.09
CA SER A 85 9.99 10.04 3.19
C SER A 85 9.55 10.58 4.56
N ASP A 86 9.31 11.89 4.66
CA ASP A 86 8.81 12.52 5.89
C ASP A 86 7.40 12.01 6.21
N LEU A 87 6.52 11.94 5.21
CA LEU A 87 5.16 11.39 5.38
C LEU A 87 5.18 9.94 5.91
N HIS A 88 6.08 9.11 5.40
CA HIS A 88 6.23 7.72 5.85
C HIS A 88 6.78 7.63 7.28
N ARG A 89 7.76 8.49 7.64
CA ARG A 89 8.31 8.56 8.99
C ARG A 89 7.26 9.01 9.99
N ASP A 90 6.54 10.09 9.69
CA ASP A 90 5.58 10.71 10.60
C ASP A 90 4.34 9.82 10.81
N LEU A 91 3.94 9.04 9.80
CA LEU A 91 2.84 8.07 9.90
C LEU A 91 3.28 6.69 10.40
N GLY A 92 4.60 6.46 10.58
CA GLY A 92 5.15 5.16 10.96
C GLY A 92 4.83 4.04 9.95
N MET A 93 4.82 4.37 8.66
CA MET A 93 4.43 3.45 7.59
C MET A 93 5.65 2.95 6.83
N ALA A 94 5.84 1.63 6.79
CA ALA A 94 6.83 1.00 5.92
C ALA A 94 6.49 1.21 4.44
N THR A 95 7.52 1.35 3.63
CA THR A 95 7.35 1.41 2.17
C THR A 95 7.07 0.00 1.63
N VAL A 96 6.52 -0.08 0.41
CA VAL A 96 6.29 -1.36 -0.27
C VAL A 96 7.58 -2.21 -0.36
N PRO A 97 8.75 -1.69 -0.78
CA PRO A 97 9.96 -2.50 -0.82
C PRO A 97 10.41 -2.98 0.56
N ASP A 98 10.26 -2.17 1.62
CA ASP A 98 10.59 -2.60 2.98
C ASP A 98 9.71 -3.78 3.42
N GLU A 99 8.42 -3.75 3.08
CA GLU A 99 7.53 -4.86 3.40
C GLU A 99 7.83 -6.10 2.57
N ILE A 100 8.19 -5.96 1.30
CA ILE A 100 8.67 -7.10 0.49
C ILE A 100 9.90 -7.73 1.14
N GLN A 101 10.86 -6.92 1.58
CA GLN A 101 12.06 -7.41 2.25
C GLN A 101 11.72 -8.11 3.56
N ARG A 102 10.81 -7.57 4.36
CA ARG A 102 10.31 -8.21 5.59
C ARG A 102 9.64 -9.54 5.32
N PHE A 103 8.79 -9.62 4.29
CA PHE A 103 8.19 -10.89 3.85
C PHE A 103 9.25 -11.90 3.41
N ALA A 104 10.25 -11.48 2.62
CA ALA A 104 11.33 -12.37 2.18
C ALA A 104 12.18 -12.90 3.35
N ILE A 105 12.48 -12.04 4.34
CA ILE A 105 13.20 -12.44 5.57
C ILE A 105 12.37 -13.42 6.38
N LYS A 106 11.06 -13.18 6.51
CA LYS A 106 10.14 -14.06 7.24
C LYS A 106 10.09 -15.45 6.60
N THR A 107 9.84 -15.53 5.30
CA THR A 107 9.80 -16.81 4.57
C THR A 107 11.11 -17.59 4.68
N ARG A 108 12.26 -16.90 4.68
CA ARG A 108 13.57 -17.54 4.89
C ARG A 108 13.73 -18.09 6.30
N LYS A 109 13.35 -17.33 7.33
CA LYS A 109 13.42 -17.79 8.73
C LYS A 109 12.54 -19.01 8.98
N ASP A 110 11.32 -19.01 8.44
CA ASP A 110 10.37 -20.11 8.59
C ASP A 110 10.88 -21.41 7.92
N SER A 111 11.71 -21.28 6.88
CA SER A 111 12.36 -22.41 6.18
C SER A 111 13.67 -22.90 6.83
N ILE A 112 14.22 -22.17 7.81
CA ILE A 112 15.43 -22.55 8.56
C ILE A 112 15.06 -23.21 9.91
N ILE A 113 13.86 -22.94 10.41
CA ILE A 113 13.35 -23.47 11.68
C ILE A 113 12.55 -24.78 11.47
N MET A 114 12.25 -25.14 10.22
CA MET A 114 11.89 -26.51 9.82
C MET A 114 13.15 -27.31 9.48
#